data_AF-A0A9D6JAP9-F1
#
_entry.id   AF-A0A9D6JAP9-F1
#
_cell.length_a   1.000
_cell.length_b   1.000
_cell.length_c   1.000
_cell.angle_alpha   90.00
_cell.angle_beta   90.00
_cell.angle_gamma   90.00
#
_symmetry.space_group_name_H-M   'P 1'
#
loop_
_entity.id
_entity.type
_entity.pdbx_description
1 polymer ?
#
loop_
_entity_poly.entity_id
_entity_poly.type
_entity_poly.pdbx_seq_one_letter_code
_entity_poly.pdbx_strand_id
1 'polypeptide(L)'
;MTPYCAFLGDDDFLCTNGIEQCLEFLERHPSYGAAHGKGLLFQTETGAAYGPIGMVRPYPQVVLNADSAAGRLRDVLTARVGGLLYSVHRTHTWRAMFAGIGRLSGTTNTNIFKDELIAVCLSAIRNTVQELDCLYLIRHTHEAIYKYPTIYDWVTDPMWFPSFQAFRDRLVTELMEQDRLHEPDAQAVFKDVFWSFLAHVLMNGWQRSRQPARVKPVSRLQVLAKRVPGLQRGWQKVLAIRQRWQDELSLPALLHPSSPYHDDFMPIYEAVTHAPADALVAVASERHLVSSKGALDAGAVLREPHG
;
A
#
# COMPACT_ATOMS: atom_id res chain seq x y z
N MET A 1 -12.68 4.94 -25.28
CA MET A 1 -12.14 4.24 -24.10
C MET A 1 -11.07 5.14 -23.51
N THR A 2 -11.02 5.35 -22.19
CA THR A 2 -10.02 6.24 -21.59
C THR A 2 -8.61 5.63 -21.69
N PRO A 3 -7.56 6.43 -21.96
CA PRO A 3 -6.19 5.92 -22.12
C PRO A 3 -5.49 5.60 -20.80
N TYR A 4 -6.01 6.14 -19.69
CA TYR A 4 -5.46 5.98 -18.34
C TYR A 4 -6.52 5.53 -17.33
N CYS A 5 -6.07 4.96 -16.22
CA CYS A 5 -6.90 4.58 -15.08
C CYS A 5 -6.07 4.58 -13.80
N ALA A 6 -6.73 4.79 -12.66
CA ALA A 6 -6.15 4.60 -11.33
C ALA A 6 -7.17 3.84 -10.46
N PHE A 7 -6.66 3.08 -9.48
CA PHE A 7 -7.49 2.47 -8.44
C PHE A 7 -7.58 3.42 -7.23
N LEU A 8 -8.75 3.48 -6.61
CA LEU A 8 -9.00 4.28 -5.42
C LEU A 8 -9.86 3.48 -4.44
N GLY A 9 -9.43 3.43 -3.17
CA GLY A 9 -10.25 2.92 -2.07
C GLY A 9 -11.43 3.85 -1.79
N ASP A 10 -12.48 3.33 -1.16
CA ASP A 10 -13.67 4.11 -0.77
C ASP A 10 -13.39 5.13 0.34
N ASP A 11 -12.29 4.94 1.08
CA ASP A 11 -11.80 5.78 2.17
C ASP A 11 -10.57 6.63 1.79
N ASP A 12 -10.14 6.58 0.52
CA ASP A 12 -8.94 7.24 0.02
C ASP A 12 -9.31 8.41 -0.91
N PHE A 13 -8.42 9.40 -1.03
CA PHE A 13 -8.56 10.55 -1.93
C PHE A 13 -7.41 10.60 -2.96
N LEU A 14 -7.73 11.08 -4.16
CA LEU A 14 -6.74 11.52 -5.14
C LEU A 14 -6.82 13.02 -5.36
N CYS A 15 -5.66 13.68 -5.37
CA CYS A 15 -5.55 15.10 -5.69
C CYS A 15 -5.60 15.27 -7.21
N THR A 16 -6.52 16.11 -7.69
CA THR A 16 -6.76 16.32 -9.14
C THR A 16 -5.53 16.85 -9.86
N ASN A 17 -4.87 17.86 -9.30
CA ASN A 17 -3.61 18.40 -9.81
C ASN A 17 -2.51 17.31 -9.90
N GLY A 18 -2.43 16.45 -8.88
CA GLY A 18 -1.52 15.31 -8.88
C GLY A 18 -1.81 14.32 -10.01
N ILE A 19 -3.08 14.02 -10.27
CA ILE A 19 -3.50 13.20 -11.42
C ILE A 19 -3.09 13.86 -12.72
N GLU A 20 -3.39 15.15 -12.91
CA GLU A 20 -3.07 15.89 -14.14
C GLU A 20 -1.57 15.85 -14.46
N GLN A 21 -0.72 16.08 -13.45
CA GLN A 21 0.74 15.98 -13.62
C GLN A 21 1.21 14.56 -13.97
N CYS A 22 0.57 13.53 -13.40
CA CYS A 22 0.86 12.15 -13.77
C CYS A 22 0.47 11.84 -15.22
N LEU A 23 -0.68 12.35 -15.67
CA LEU A 23 -1.14 12.21 -17.06
C LEU A 23 -0.18 12.91 -18.02
N GLU A 24 0.20 14.16 -17.73
CA GLU A 24 1.18 14.90 -18.54
C GLU A 24 2.53 14.19 -18.62
N PHE A 25 3.01 13.66 -17.50
CA PHE A 25 4.25 12.90 -17.47
C PHE A 25 4.15 11.65 -18.36
N LEU A 26 3.08 10.88 -18.24
CA LEU A 26 2.89 9.68 -19.06
C LEU A 26 2.75 10.04 -20.56
N GLU A 27 2.09 11.13 -20.92
CA GLU A 27 2.05 11.58 -22.33
C GLU A 27 3.44 11.91 -22.87
N ARG A 28 4.28 12.60 -22.09
CA ARG A 28 5.64 12.98 -22.48
C ARG A 28 6.65 11.83 -22.43
N HIS A 29 6.35 10.77 -21.68
CA HIS A 29 7.26 9.65 -21.46
C HIS A 29 6.60 8.29 -21.75
N PRO A 30 6.48 7.91 -23.04
CA PRO A 30 5.84 6.66 -23.48
C PRO A 30 6.41 5.38 -22.86
N SER A 31 7.69 5.38 -22.46
CA SER A 31 8.36 4.24 -21.84
C SER A 31 7.88 3.95 -20.41
N TYR A 32 7.27 4.91 -19.74
CA TYR A 32 6.67 4.72 -18.44
C TYR A 32 5.24 4.21 -18.59
N GLY A 33 4.91 3.18 -17.80
CA GLY A 33 3.57 2.59 -17.79
C GLY A 33 2.72 3.07 -16.61
N ALA A 34 3.34 3.65 -15.58
CA ALA A 34 2.63 4.28 -14.48
C ALA A 34 3.38 5.47 -13.87
N ALA A 35 2.64 6.38 -13.26
CA ALA A 35 3.16 7.51 -12.50
C ALA A 35 2.26 7.81 -11.29
N HIS A 36 2.84 8.33 -10.23
CA HIS A 36 2.12 8.86 -9.06
C HIS A 36 2.87 10.06 -8.49
N GLY A 37 2.22 10.86 -7.66
CA GLY A 37 2.89 11.84 -6.80
C GLY A 37 3.12 11.32 -5.38
N LYS A 38 3.44 12.21 -4.46
CA LYS A 38 3.61 11.93 -3.04
C LYS A 38 2.31 11.41 -2.40
N GLY A 39 2.47 10.41 -1.55
CA GLY A 39 1.38 9.82 -0.78
C GLY A 39 1.37 10.27 0.68
N LEU A 40 0.19 10.32 1.29
CA LEU A 40 -0.06 10.57 2.71
C LEU A 40 -0.95 9.48 3.31
N LEU A 41 -0.75 9.22 4.59
CA LEU A 41 -1.73 8.56 5.45
C LEU A 41 -2.23 9.57 6.46
N PHE A 42 -3.54 9.63 6.67
CA PHE A 42 -4.15 10.39 7.75
C PHE A 42 -5.02 9.49 8.63
N GLN A 43 -5.22 9.92 9.88
CA GLN A 43 -6.15 9.29 10.82
C GLN A 43 -6.89 10.39 11.57
N THR A 44 -8.21 10.26 11.69
CA THR A 44 -9.00 11.12 12.56
C THR A 44 -8.75 10.76 14.03
N GLU A 45 -8.89 11.72 14.94
CA GLU A 45 -8.67 11.48 16.38
C GLU A 45 -9.55 10.34 16.94
N THR A 46 -10.72 10.13 16.34
CA THR A 46 -11.69 9.12 16.77
C THR A 46 -11.62 7.83 15.93
N GLY A 47 -10.84 7.80 14.85
CA GLY A 47 -10.83 6.72 13.87
C GLY A 47 -12.09 6.64 12.99
N ALA A 48 -13.01 7.59 13.10
CA ALA A 48 -14.19 7.70 12.25
C ALA A 48 -13.86 8.32 10.88
N ALA A 49 -14.79 8.21 9.92
CA ALA A 49 -14.63 8.80 8.58
C ALA A 49 -14.50 10.34 8.59
N TYR A 50 -15.10 10.99 9.59
CA TYR A 50 -15.08 12.44 9.74
C TYR A 50 -14.61 12.85 11.14
N GLY A 51 -14.01 14.04 11.22
CA GLY A 51 -13.59 14.67 12.46
C GLY A 51 -12.19 15.27 12.37
N PRO A 52 -11.69 15.84 13.48
CA PRO A 52 -10.34 16.39 13.54
C PRO A 52 -9.29 15.34 13.13
N ILE A 53 -8.35 15.74 12.30
CA ILE A 53 -7.22 14.88 11.89
C ILE A 53 -6.18 14.88 13.01
N GLY A 54 -5.98 13.73 13.65
CA GLY A 54 -5.03 13.56 14.75
C GLY A 54 -3.62 13.16 14.29
N MET A 55 -3.50 12.54 13.11
CA MET A 55 -2.22 12.12 12.56
C MET A 55 -2.19 12.32 11.04
N VAL A 56 -1.07 12.82 10.54
CA VAL A 56 -0.66 12.72 9.13
C VAL A 56 0.77 12.19 9.08
N ARG A 57 1.05 11.28 8.14
CA ARG A 57 2.41 10.79 7.87
C ARG A 57 2.61 10.49 6.39
N PRO A 58 3.84 10.58 5.86
CA PRO A 58 4.12 10.16 4.50
C PRO A 58 3.74 8.69 4.26
N TYR A 59 3.19 8.43 3.07
CA TYR A 59 2.94 7.12 2.53
C TYR A 59 3.85 6.88 1.31
N PRO A 60 5.07 6.37 1.54
CA PRO A 60 5.99 6.03 0.45
C PRO A 60 5.39 5.03 -0.53
N GLN A 61 5.40 5.40 -1.80
CA GLN A 61 5.02 4.57 -2.93
C GLN A 61 6.29 4.05 -3.65
N VAL A 62 6.14 3.04 -4.50
CA VAL A 62 7.29 2.35 -5.11
C VAL A 62 7.66 2.98 -6.45
N VAL A 63 8.92 3.37 -6.59
CA VAL A 63 9.52 3.80 -7.87
C VAL A 63 10.26 2.61 -8.49
N LEU A 64 10.04 2.37 -9.78
CA LEU A 64 10.62 1.23 -10.50
C LEU A 64 11.32 1.73 -11.76
N ASN A 65 12.65 1.74 -11.74
CA ASN A 65 13.48 2.26 -12.84
C ASN A 65 14.48 1.24 -13.38
N ALA A 66 14.45 -0.01 -12.90
CA ALA A 66 15.32 -1.06 -13.43
C ALA A 66 14.99 -1.34 -14.90
N ASP A 67 16.03 -1.52 -15.71
CA ASP A 67 15.90 -1.74 -17.15
C ASP A 67 15.21 -3.08 -17.47
N SER A 68 15.51 -4.13 -16.69
CA SER A 68 14.92 -5.46 -16.86
C SER A 68 13.66 -5.65 -16.01
N ALA A 69 12.73 -6.46 -16.53
CA ALA A 69 11.53 -6.85 -15.83
C ALA A 69 11.85 -7.67 -14.56
N ALA A 70 12.87 -8.53 -14.63
CA ALA A 70 13.42 -9.24 -13.48
C ALA A 70 13.91 -8.28 -12.38
N GLY A 71 14.58 -7.19 -12.78
CA GLY A 71 15.04 -6.14 -11.87
C GLY A 71 13.86 -5.46 -11.18
N ARG A 72 12.85 -5.04 -11.94
CA ARG A 72 11.64 -4.39 -11.40
C ARG A 72 10.82 -5.31 -10.49
N LEU A 73 10.72 -6.61 -10.82
CA LEU A 73 10.08 -7.60 -9.96
C LEU A 73 10.81 -7.74 -8.62
N ARG A 74 12.16 -7.77 -8.65
CA ARG A 74 12.97 -7.78 -7.44
C ARG A 74 12.74 -6.53 -6.62
N ASP A 75 12.73 -5.37 -7.25
CA ASP A 75 12.55 -4.08 -6.57
C ASP A 75 11.18 -4.00 -5.89
N VAL A 76 10.09 -4.38 -6.56
CA VAL A 76 8.74 -4.30 -5.97
C VAL A 76 8.54 -5.27 -4.81
N LEU A 77 9.10 -6.49 -4.88
CA LEU A 77 8.96 -7.52 -3.85
C LEU A 77 9.93 -7.33 -2.68
N THR A 78 11.02 -6.59 -2.86
CA THR A 78 11.91 -6.20 -1.75
C THR A 78 11.55 -4.86 -1.13
N ALA A 79 10.76 -4.04 -1.83
CA ALA A 79 10.22 -2.78 -1.34
C ALA A 79 8.83 -2.97 -0.68
N ARG A 80 7.96 -1.96 -0.83
CA ARG A 80 6.58 -1.97 -0.32
C ARG A 80 5.62 -2.31 -1.45
N VAL A 81 5.09 -3.52 -1.39
CA VAL A 81 4.13 -4.05 -2.38
C VAL A 81 2.86 -3.20 -2.49
N GLY A 82 2.34 -2.68 -1.37
CA GLY A 82 0.94 -2.21 -1.31
C GLY A 82 0.62 -0.79 -1.77
N GLY A 83 1.50 -0.12 -2.52
CA GLY A 83 1.24 1.24 -3.04
C GLY A 83 1.06 1.35 -4.55
N LEU A 84 1.53 0.35 -5.32
CA LEU A 84 1.65 0.48 -6.77
C LEU A 84 0.30 0.55 -7.51
N LEU A 85 -0.72 -0.13 -6.99
CA LEU A 85 -2.04 -0.17 -7.62
C LEU A 85 -2.71 1.21 -7.65
N TYR A 86 -2.36 2.09 -6.70
CA TYR A 86 -2.92 3.44 -6.63
C TYR A 86 -2.32 4.40 -7.65
N SER A 87 -1.25 4.03 -8.37
CA SER A 87 -0.68 4.92 -9.39
C SER A 87 -1.64 5.16 -10.55
N VAL A 88 -1.42 6.22 -11.33
CA VAL A 88 -2.04 6.36 -12.64
C VAL A 88 -1.35 5.40 -13.59
N HIS A 89 -2.09 4.45 -14.15
CA HIS A 89 -1.62 3.45 -15.10
C HIS A 89 -2.14 3.74 -16.50
N ARG A 90 -1.38 3.34 -17.51
CA ARG A 90 -1.94 3.17 -18.85
C ARG A 90 -2.99 2.05 -18.84
N THR A 91 -4.15 2.31 -19.44
CA THR A 91 -5.27 1.36 -19.40
C THR A 91 -4.94 0.01 -20.03
N HIS A 92 -4.10 -0.04 -21.07
CA HIS A 92 -3.71 -1.32 -21.67
C HIS A 92 -2.86 -2.18 -20.72
N THR A 93 -1.97 -1.56 -19.93
CA THR A 93 -1.22 -2.29 -18.91
C THR A 93 -2.14 -2.76 -17.80
N TRP A 94 -3.02 -1.89 -17.31
CA TRP A 94 -3.99 -2.25 -16.27
C TRP A 94 -4.82 -3.46 -16.67
N ARG A 95 -5.35 -3.49 -17.89
CA ARG A 95 -6.09 -4.64 -18.41
C ARG A 95 -5.27 -5.92 -18.38
N ALA A 96 -3.98 -5.84 -18.67
CA ALA A 96 -3.10 -7.01 -18.69
C ALA A 96 -2.68 -7.49 -17.29
N MET A 97 -2.61 -6.61 -16.31
CA MET A 97 -2.40 -6.94 -14.88
C MET A 97 -3.55 -7.82 -14.36
N PHE A 98 -4.79 -7.50 -14.75
CA PHE A 98 -5.98 -8.22 -14.30
C PHE A 98 -6.45 -9.32 -15.27
N ALA A 99 -5.79 -9.46 -16.42
CA ALA A 99 -6.14 -10.47 -17.42
C ALA A 99 -5.98 -11.89 -16.84
N GLY A 100 -7.09 -12.61 -16.74
CA GLY A 100 -7.10 -13.98 -16.26
C GLY A 100 -6.95 -14.15 -14.75
N ILE A 101 -7.05 -13.07 -13.97
CA ILE A 101 -6.97 -13.12 -12.49
C ILE A 101 -8.08 -14.01 -11.88
N GLY A 102 -9.23 -14.12 -12.56
CA GLY A 102 -10.32 -15.02 -12.18
C GLY A 102 -9.95 -16.51 -12.23
N ARG A 103 -8.83 -16.88 -12.84
CA ARG A 103 -8.30 -18.26 -12.83
C ARG A 103 -7.58 -18.61 -11.54
N LEU A 104 -7.26 -17.63 -10.69
CA LEU A 104 -6.73 -17.88 -9.36
C LEU A 104 -7.84 -18.40 -8.46
N SER A 105 -7.57 -19.58 -7.88
CA SER A 105 -8.48 -20.25 -6.96
C SER A 105 -8.66 -19.47 -5.65
N GLY A 106 -9.71 -19.82 -4.90
CA GLY A 106 -10.03 -19.16 -3.63
C GLY A 106 -10.96 -17.95 -3.77
N THR A 107 -11.54 -17.57 -2.64
CA THR A 107 -12.40 -16.40 -2.51
C THR A 107 -11.57 -15.13 -2.58
N THR A 108 -12.11 -14.08 -3.19
CA THR A 108 -11.64 -12.71 -2.97
C THR A 108 -11.66 -12.44 -1.47
N ASN A 109 -10.63 -11.78 -0.93
CA ASN A 109 -10.49 -11.41 0.49
C ASN A 109 -9.95 -12.51 1.43
N THR A 110 -9.26 -13.52 0.90
CA THR A 110 -8.38 -14.39 1.72
C THR A 110 -7.09 -14.77 0.98
N ASN A 111 -6.99 -14.44 -0.31
CA ASN A 111 -5.92 -14.87 -1.17
C ASN A 111 -5.05 -13.68 -1.60
N ILE A 112 -3.96 -13.46 -0.86
CA ILE A 112 -3.01 -12.36 -1.09
C ILE A 112 -2.45 -12.39 -2.52
N PHE A 113 -2.31 -13.57 -3.15
CA PHE A 113 -1.90 -13.66 -4.56
C PHE A 113 -2.88 -12.97 -5.49
N LYS A 114 -4.17 -13.19 -5.27
CA LYS A 114 -5.27 -12.70 -6.10
C LYS A 114 -5.62 -11.24 -5.79
N ASP A 115 -5.62 -10.88 -4.52
CA ASP A 115 -6.11 -9.58 -4.07
C ASP A 115 -5.11 -8.45 -4.36
N GLU A 116 -3.79 -8.73 -4.35
CA GLU A 116 -2.78 -7.68 -4.49
C GLU A 116 -1.53 -8.12 -5.27
N LEU A 117 -0.89 -9.23 -4.87
CA LEU A 117 0.46 -9.56 -5.35
C LEU A 117 0.54 -9.73 -6.86
N ILE A 118 -0.40 -10.42 -7.51
CA ILE A 118 -0.30 -10.68 -8.94
C ILE A 118 -0.39 -9.39 -9.76
N ALA A 119 -1.32 -8.49 -9.40
CA ALA A 119 -1.49 -7.23 -10.12
C ALA A 119 -0.27 -6.32 -9.91
N VAL A 120 0.24 -6.23 -8.68
CA VAL A 120 1.45 -5.47 -8.36
C VAL A 120 2.68 -6.01 -9.10
N CYS A 121 2.90 -7.33 -9.08
CA CYS A 121 4.04 -7.94 -9.76
C CYS A 121 3.95 -7.78 -11.29
N LEU A 122 2.77 -7.98 -11.88
CA LEU A 122 2.59 -7.79 -13.32
C LEU A 122 2.77 -6.32 -13.73
N SER A 123 2.34 -5.38 -12.89
CA SER A 123 2.62 -3.97 -13.10
C SER A 123 4.13 -3.69 -13.11
N ALA A 124 4.86 -4.24 -12.14
CA ALA A 124 6.30 -4.04 -12.04
C ALA A 124 7.06 -4.66 -13.22
N ILE A 125 6.70 -5.89 -13.60
CA ILE A 125 7.31 -6.59 -14.73
C ILE A 125 7.10 -5.82 -16.03
N ARG A 126 5.91 -5.23 -16.23
CA ARG A 126 5.56 -4.56 -17.50
C ARG A 126 6.01 -3.10 -17.59
N ASN A 127 6.19 -2.40 -16.47
CA ASN A 127 6.34 -0.96 -16.50
C ASN A 127 7.46 -0.45 -15.62
N THR A 128 8.12 0.61 -16.08
CA THR A 128 8.75 1.57 -15.17
C THR A 128 7.69 2.46 -14.52
N VAL A 129 7.99 2.91 -13.30
CA VAL A 129 7.08 3.66 -12.45
C VAL A 129 7.82 4.84 -11.85
N GLN A 130 7.28 6.04 -12.02
CA GLN A 130 7.87 7.29 -11.53
C GLN A 130 7.03 7.92 -10.41
N GLU A 131 7.73 8.44 -9.40
CA GLU A 131 7.15 9.37 -8.42
C GLU A 131 7.43 10.82 -8.84
N LEU A 132 6.40 11.67 -8.81
CA LEU A 132 6.45 13.09 -9.11
C LEU A 132 6.40 13.92 -7.83
N ASP A 133 6.92 15.15 -7.89
CA ASP A 133 6.94 16.08 -6.76
C ASP A 133 5.63 16.88 -6.63
N CYS A 134 4.50 16.17 -6.57
CA CYS A 134 3.15 16.72 -6.37
C CYS A 134 2.41 15.93 -5.30
N LEU A 135 1.41 16.52 -4.65
CA LEU A 135 0.54 15.75 -3.77
C LEU A 135 -0.42 14.93 -4.63
N TYR A 136 -0.58 13.65 -4.32
CA TYR A 136 -1.34 12.73 -5.17
C TYR A 136 -2.33 11.88 -4.39
N LEU A 137 -1.86 11.02 -3.50
CA LEU A 137 -2.69 10.02 -2.81
C LEU A 137 -2.80 10.37 -1.34
N ILE A 138 -4.01 10.45 -0.80
CA ILE A 138 -4.24 10.68 0.63
C ILE A 138 -5.10 9.56 1.16
N ARG A 139 -4.51 8.73 2.01
CA ARG A 139 -5.14 7.49 2.49
C ARG A 139 -5.64 7.62 3.91
N HIS A 140 -6.87 7.19 4.15
CA HIS A 140 -7.37 7.09 5.52
C HIS A 140 -6.82 5.81 6.17
N THR A 141 -6.46 5.88 7.45
CA THR A 141 -6.17 4.69 8.25
C THR A 141 -7.11 4.62 9.45
N HIS A 142 -7.86 3.53 9.55
CA HIS A 142 -8.82 3.27 10.61
C HIS A 142 -8.85 1.78 11.00
N GLU A 143 -9.51 1.43 12.11
CA GLU A 143 -9.49 0.06 12.64
C GLU A 143 -10.27 -0.96 11.79
N ALA A 144 -11.23 -0.46 11.01
CA ALA A 144 -12.03 -1.24 10.08
C ALA A 144 -11.35 -1.46 8.72
N ILE A 145 -10.07 -1.09 8.56
CA ILE A 145 -9.28 -1.49 7.39
C ILE A 145 -9.30 -3.02 7.30
N TYR A 146 -9.52 -3.51 6.09
CA TYR A 146 -9.48 -4.92 5.77
C TYR A 146 -8.16 -5.57 6.23
N LYS A 147 -8.28 -6.66 7.01
CA LYS A 147 -7.14 -7.38 7.58
C LYS A 147 -6.90 -8.66 6.79
N TYR A 148 -5.80 -8.70 6.05
CA TYR A 148 -5.31 -9.95 5.49
C TYR A 148 -5.07 -11.00 6.58
N PRO A 149 -5.20 -12.29 6.25
CA PRO A 149 -4.76 -13.36 7.14
C PRO A 149 -3.30 -13.15 7.57
N THR A 150 -2.92 -13.71 8.72
CA THR A 150 -1.49 -13.68 9.09
C THR A 150 -0.69 -14.40 8.01
N ILE A 151 0.60 -14.09 7.89
CA ILE A 151 1.46 -14.75 6.89
C ILE A 151 1.44 -16.28 7.05
N TYR A 152 1.28 -16.77 8.28
CA TYR A 152 1.20 -18.20 8.59
C TYR A 152 -0.12 -18.79 8.14
N ASP A 153 -1.24 -18.14 8.47
CA ASP A 153 -2.56 -18.57 8.02
C ASP A 153 -2.63 -18.60 6.49
N TRP A 154 -2.02 -17.59 5.83
CA TRP A 154 -1.94 -17.54 4.38
C TRP A 154 -1.17 -18.73 3.78
N VAL A 155 0.04 -19.05 4.28
CA VAL A 155 0.84 -20.15 3.71
C VAL A 155 0.31 -21.54 4.07
N THR A 156 -0.52 -21.65 5.11
CA THR A 156 -1.19 -22.91 5.47
C THR A 156 -2.60 -23.04 4.88
N ASP A 157 -3.09 -22.02 4.16
CA ASP A 157 -4.38 -22.09 3.49
C ASP A 157 -4.37 -23.24 2.45
N PRO A 158 -5.40 -24.10 2.40
CA PRO A 158 -5.47 -25.21 1.43
C PRO A 158 -5.39 -24.75 -0.03
N MET A 159 -5.80 -23.52 -0.32
CA MET A 159 -5.77 -22.90 -1.64
C MET A 159 -4.45 -22.18 -1.92
N TRP A 160 -3.51 -22.11 -0.97
CA TRP A 160 -2.23 -21.45 -1.15
C TRP A 160 -1.43 -22.04 -2.31
N PHE A 161 -1.23 -23.37 -2.33
CA PHE A 161 -0.39 -24.00 -3.35
C PHE A 161 -0.98 -23.92 -4.77
N PRO A 162 -2.27 -24.22 -5.01
CA PRO A 162 -2.88 -23.98 -6.32
C PRO A 162 -2.77 -22.51 -6.78
N SER A 163 -2.97 -21.56 -5.87
CA SER A 163 -2.85 -20.13 -6.17
C SER A 163 -1.41 -19.72 -6.48
N PHE A 164 -0.45 -20.26 -5.73
CA PHE A 164 0.98 -20.05 -5.94
C PHE A 164 1.42 -20.58 -7.32
N GLN A 165 0.95 -21.76 -7.73
CA GLN A 165 1.27 -22.31 -9.06
C GLN A 165 0.79 -21.37 -10.17
N ALA A 166 -0.48 -20.95 -10.12
CA ALA A 166 -1.03 -20.04 -11.11
C ALA A 166 -0.36 -18.64 -11.08
N PHE A 167 -0.02 -18.13 -9.90
CA PHE A 167 0.75 -16.91 -9.73
C PHE A 167 2.15 -17.03 -10.36
N ARG A 168 2.89 -18.09 -10.02
CA ARG A 168 4.21 -18.39 -10.57
C ARG A 168 4.16 -18.49 -12.09
N ASP A 169 3.28 -19.32 -12.62
CA ASP A 169 3.22 -19.62 -14.06
C ASP A 169 2.91 -18.34 -14.86
N ARG A 170 2.03 -17.48 -14.31
CA ARG A 170 1.73 -16.18 -14.89
C ARG A 170 2.94 -15.24 -14.87
N LEU A 171 3.67 -15.13 -13.76
CA LEU A 171 4.84 -14.25 -13.69
C LEU A 171 6.01 -14.77 -14.53
N VAL A 172 6.24 -16.08 -14.56
CA VAL A 172 7.28 -16.71 -15.39
C VAL A 172 7.00 -16.44 -16.88
N THR A 173 5.76 -16.64 -17.32
CA THR A 173 5.36 -16.34 -18.71
C THR A 173 5.63 -14.86 -19.03
N GLU A 174 5.25 -13.96 -18.14
CA GLU A 174 5.46 -12.52 -18.36
C GLU A 174 6.95 -12.14 -18.37
N LEU A 175 7.77 -12.75 -17.51
CA LEU A 175 9.24 -12.54 -17.51
C LEU A 175 9.88 -13.03 -18.80
N MET A 176 9.45 -14.19 -19.32
CA MET A 176 9.92 -14.72 -20.61
C MET A 176 9.61 -13.74 -21.74
N GLU A 177 8.40 -13.16 -21.75
CA GLU A 177 7.97 -12.20 -22.77
C GLU A 177 8.75 -10.88 -22.68
N GLN A 178 8.82 -10.27 -21.49
CA GLN A 178 9.40 -8.93 -21.32
C GLN A 178 10.94 -8.93 -21.43
N ASP A 179 11.62 -9.89 -20.81
CA ASP A 179 13.09 -9.96 -20.80
C ASP A 179 13.65 -10.93 -21.86
N ARG A 180 12.79 -11.54 -22.69
CA ARG A 180 13.17 -12.53 -23.72
C ARG A 180 13.95 -13.72 -23.15
N LEU A 181 13.58 -14.14 -21.95
CA LEU A 181 14.21 -15.26 -21.25
C LEU A 181 13.68 -16.60 -21.75
N HIS A 182 14.53 -17.63 -21.72
CA HIS A 182 14.05 -19.01 -21.81
C HIS A 182 13.38 -19.42 -20.51
N GLU A 183 12.46 -20.39 -20.59
CA GLU A 183 11.66 -20.81 -19.44
C GLU A 183 12.50 -21.20 -18.21
N PRO A 184 13.59 -21.98 -18.32
CA PRO A 184 14.39 -22.33 -17.14
C PRO A 184 14.99 -21.11 -16.43
N ASP A 185 15.40 -20.09 -17.18
CA ASP A 185 15.99 -18.86 -16.65
C ASP A 185 14.92 -18.00 -15.96
N ALA A 186 13.75 -17.85 -16.59
CA ALA A 186 12.62 -17.12 -16.00
C ALA A 186 12.12 -17.79 -14.72
N GLN A 187 12.07 -19.14 -14.69
CA GLN A 187 11.75 -19.89 -13.48
C GLN A 187 12.81 -19.66 -12.38
N ALA A 188 14.10 -19.65 -12.73
CA ALA A 188 15.19 -19.40 -11.77
C ALA A 188 15.11 -17.98 -11.18
N VAL A 189 14.85 -16.96 -12.01
CA VAL A 189 14.64 -15.57 -11.57
C VAL A 189 13.45 -15.46 -10.63
N PHE A 190 12.28 -16.00 -11.03
CA PHE A 190 11.10 -15.99 -10.18
C PHE A 190 11.39 -16.65 -8.83
N LYS A 191 12.06 -17.82 -8.86
CA LYS A 191 12.40 -18.60 -7.68
C LYS A 191 13.27 -17.79 -6.71
N ASP A 192 14.34 -17.17 -7.20
CA ASP A 192 15.25 -16.33 -6.42
C ASP A 192 14.51 -15.18 -5.74
N VAL A 193 13.74 -14.42 -6.52
CA VAL A 193 13.05 -13.23 -6.03
C VAL A 193 11.92 -13.59 -5.06
N PHE A 194 11.05 -14.53 -5.45
CA PHE A 194 9.87 -14.86 -4.65
C PHE A 194 10.23 -15.54 -3.33
N TRP A 195 11.20 -16.46 -3.30
CA TRP A 195 11.59 -17.08 -2.04
C TRP A 195 12.30 -16.10 -1.11
N SER A 196 13.05 -15.15 -1.65
CA SER A 196 13.62 -14.06 -0.85
C SER A 196 12.54 -13.21 -0.20
N PHE A 197 11.49 -12.85 -0.96
CA PHE A 197 10.30 -12.19 -0.44
C PHE A 197 9.61 -13.03 0.64
N LEU A 198 9.32 -14.31 0.35
CA LEU A 198 8.59 -15.19 1.27
C LEU A 198 9.36 -15.38 2.58
N ALA A 199 10.67 -15.60 2.51
CA ALA A 199 11.53 -15.69 3.69
C ALA A 199 11.46 -14.41 4.53
N HIS A 200 11.53 -13.24 3.89
CA HIS A 200 11.44 -11.96 4.58
C HIS A 200 10.11 -11.77 5.31
N VAL A 201 8.98 -12.04 4.64
CA VAL A 201 7.65 -11.86 5.27
C VAL A 201 7.39 -12.86 6.38
N LEU A 202 7.85 -14.12 6.24
CA LEU A 202 7.75 -15.14 7.28
C LEU A 202 8.60 -14.76 8.51
N MET A 203 9.84 -14.31 8.31
CA MET A 203 10.71 -13.88 9.41
C MET A 203 10.13 -12.67 10.16
N ASN A 204 9.59 -11.69 9.44
CA ASN A 204 8.95 -10.53 10.06
C ASN A 204 7.66 -10.91 10.79
N GLY A 205 6.85 -11.82 10.22
CA GLY A 205 5.66 -12.36 10.86
C GLY A 205 5.99 -13.04 12.19
N TRP A 206 7.04 -13.86 12.22
CA TRP A 206 7.54 -14.52 13.43
C TRP A 206 7.93 -13.52 14.51
N GLN A 207 8.68 -12.49 14.12
CA GLN A 207 9.16 -11.48 15.07
C GLN A 207 8.01 -10.69 15.68
N ARG A 208 6.97 -10.37 14.89
CA ARG A 208 5.76 -9.68 15.36
C ARG A 208 4.94 -10.53 16.31
N SER A 209 4.81 -11.84 16.08
CA SER A 209 4.00 -12.72 16.94
C SER A 209 4.65 -13.00 18.30
N ARG A 210 5.98 -12.85 18.43
CA ARG A 210 6.73 -13.17 19.66
C ARG A 210 7.11 -11.99 20.55
N GLN A 211 6.99 -10.76 20.08
CA GLN A 211 7.39 -9.59 20.88
C GLN A 211 6.16 -8.95 21.54
N PRO A 212 6.06 -8.91 22.89
CA PRO A 212 5.15 -7.97 23.54
C PRO A 212 5.57 -6.56 23.11
N ALA A 213 4.60 -5.70 22.80
CA ALA A 213 4.83 -4.38 22.23
C ALA A 213 5.91 -3.60 22.99
N ARG A 214 7.16 -3.56 22.50
CA ARG A 214 8.12 -2.51 22.92
C ARG A 214 9.42 -2.40 22.10
N VAL A 215 9.77 -1.13 21.96
CA VAL A 215 11.06 -0.49 21.60
C VAL A 215 11.58 -0.75 20.18
N LYS A 216 11.51 0.32 19.36
CA LYS A 216 12.10 0.41 18.02
C LYS A 216 13.60 0.03 18.09
N PRO A 217 14.04 -1.06 17.43
CA PRO A 217 15.45 -1.36 17.38
C PRO A 217 16.11 -0.33 16.47
N VAL A 218 17.04 0.43 17.05
CA VAL A 218 17.97 1.29 16.30
C VAL A 218 18.70 0.38 15.30
N SER A 219 18.40 0.55 14.02
CA SER A 219 18.86 -0.37 12.97
C SER A 219 20.38 -0.52 12.97
N ARG A 220 20.90 -1.75 12.81
CA ARG A 220 22.35 -2.04 12.74
C ARG A 220 23.09 -1.19 11.69
N LEU A 221 22.39 -0.73 10.66
CA LEU A 221 22.87 0.24 9.66
C LEU A 221 23.22 1.61 10.27
N GLN A 222 22.44 2.12 11.23
CA GLN A 222 22.79 3.35 11.96
C GLN A 222 24.05 3.17 12.81
N VAL A 223 24.30 1.96 13.31
CA VAL A 223 25.53 1.64 14.08
C VAL A 223 26.74 1.51 13.15
N LEU A 224 26.57 0.93 11.96
CA LEU A 224 27.62 0.79 10.96
C LEU A 224 27.99 2.13 10.31
N ALA A 225 27.00 2.96 9.96
CA ALA A 225 27.19 4.28 9.35
C ALA A 225 27.91 5.28 10.27
N LYS A 226 27.82 5.09 11.60
CA LYS A 226 28.57 5.86 12.61
C LYS A 226 30.05 5.48 12.71
N ARG A 227 30.49 4.38 12.09
CA ARG A 227 31.86 3.84 12.22
C ARG A 227 32.77 4.09 11.02
N VAL A 228 32.24 4.58 9.90
CA VAL A 228 33.03 4.84 8.68
C VAL A 228 32.94 6.33 8.31
N PRO A 229 34.02 7.11 8.49
CA PRO A 229 34.06 8.53 8.11
C PRO A 229 33.86 8.67 6.60
N GLY A 230 32.74 9.26 6.18
CA GLY A 230 32.33 9.37 4.77
C GLY A 230 30.93 8.80 4.52
N LEU A 231 30.69 7.55 4.96
CA LEU A 231 29.35 6.95 5.00
C LEU A 231 28.43 7.71 5.96
N GLN A 232 28.97 8.25 7.05
CA GLN A 232 28.24 9.13 7.95
C GLN A 232 27.70 10.40 7.27
N ARG A 233 28.47 11.03 6.37
CA ARG A 233 28.04 12.24 5.65
C ARG A 233 26.97 11.92 4.60
N GLY A 234 27.14 10.81 3.86
CA GLY A 234 26.13 10.33 2.91
C GLY A 234 24.82 9.94 3.62
N TRP A 235 24.92 9.22 4.73
CA TRP A 235 23.78 8.84 5.56
C TRP A 235 23.07 10.05 6.18
N GLN A 236 23.82 11.07 6.63
CA GLN A 236 23.22 12.32 7.12
C GLN A 236 22.47 13.08 6.04
N LYS A 237 22.95 13.09 4.78
CA LYS A 237 22.20 13.67 3.66
C LYS A 237 20.90 12.91 3.37
N VAL A 238 20.95 11.58 3.35
CA VAL A 238 19.75 10.73 3.16
C VAL A 238 18.75 10.93 4.30
N LEU A 239 19.22 10.98 5.55
CA LEU A 239 18.38 11.29 6.71
C LEU A 239 17.79 12.69 6.62
N ALA A 240 18.56 13.71 6.21
CA ALA A 240 18.08 15.07 6.08
C ALA A 240 17.01 15.20 4.98
N ILE A 241 17.17 14.52 3.84
CA ILE A 241 16.15 14.47 2.78
C ILE A 241 14.88 13.80 3.31
N ARG A 242 15.02 12.64 3.99
CA ARG A 242 13.89 11.91 4.56
C ARG A 242 13.16 12.71 5.64
N GLN A 243 13.91 13.43 6.47
CA GLN A 243 13.37 14.26 7.54
C GLN A 243 12.65 15.47 6.95
N ARG A 244 13.26 16.16 5.98
CA ARG A 244 12.61 17.24 5.23
C ARG A 244 11.30 16.80 4.57
N TRP A 245 11.29 15.59 3.98
CA TRP A 245 10.08 14.99 3.42
C TRP A 245 8.99 14.75 4.47
N GLN A 246 9.37 14.36 5.69
CA GLN A 246 8.44 14.21 6.80
C GLN A 246 7.93 15.55 7.31
N ASP A 247 8.76 16.58 7.29
CA ASP A 247 8.41 17.93 7.74
C ASP A 247 7.46 18.63 6.76
N GLU A 248 7.72 18.56 5.45
CA GLU A 248 6.90 19.16 4.38
C GLU A 248 5.50 18.51 4.26
N LEU A 249 5.38 17.24 4.61
CA LEU A 249 4.14 16.45 4.58
C LEU A 249 3.47 16.30 5.95
N SER A 250 3.90 17.09 6.93
CA SER A 250 3.26 17.14 8.25
C SER A 250 1.96 17.93 8.19
N LEU A 251 0.99 17.63 9.08
CA LEU A 251 -0.27 18.36 9.12
C LEU A 251 -0.07 19.89 9.26
N PRO A 252 0.78 20.41 10.17
CA PRO A 252 1.02 21.85 10.25
C PRO A 252 1.60 22.45 8.97
N ALA A 253 2.48 21.73 8.27
CA ALA A 253 3.02 22.20 7.01
C ALA A 253 1.94 22.25 5.92
N LEU A 254 1.14 21.18 5.77
CA LEU A 254 0.08 21.10 4.77
C LEU A 254 -1.01 22.18 4.99
N LEU A 255 -1.30 22.54 6.24
CA LEU A 255 -2.25 23.61 6.56
C LEU A 255 -1.68 25.02 6.37
N HIS A 256 -0.37 25.17 6.20
CA HIS A 256 0.24 26.48 6.01
C HIS A 256 0.14 26.92 4.54
N PRO A 257 -0.35 28.13 4.22
CA PRO A 257 -0.53 28.60 2.84
C PRO A 257 0.74 28.64 1.98
N SER A 258 1.92 28.64 2.60
CA SER A 258 3.20 28.59 1.88
C SER A 258 3.64 27.18 1.47
N SER A 259 2.91 26.14 1.90
CA SER A 259 3.22 24.77 1.49
C SER A 259 2.90 24.59 0.02
N PRO A 260 3.79 23.93 -0.76
CA PRO A 260 3.51 23.63 -2.17
C PRO A 260 2.33 22.67 -2.35
N TYR A 261 1.84 22.06 -1.27
CA TYR A 261 0.73 21.09 -1.28
C TYR A 261 -0.53 21.63 -0.60
N HIS A 262 -0.53 22.90 -0.18
CA HIS A 262 -1.65 23.48 0.57
C HIS A 262 -2.95 23.41 -0.21
N ASP A 263 -2.96 23.96 -1.42
CA ASP A 263 -4.16 24.06 -2.25
C ASP A 263 -4.72 22.68 -2.64
N ASP A 264 -3.84 21.69 -2.83
CA ASP A 264 -4.24 20.31 -3.11
C ASP A 264 -4.80 19.61 -1.86
N PHE A 265 -4.29 19.93 -0.67
CA PHE A 265 -4.66 19.29 0.59
C PHE A 265 -5.97 19.85 1.18
N MET A 266 -6.20 21.16 1.08
CA MET A 266 -7.29 21.84 1.77
C MET A 266 -8.69 21.30 1.45
N PRO A 267 -9.06 21.00 0.19
CA PRO A 267 -10.38 20.42 -0.11
C PRO A 267 -10.63 19.10 0.61
N ILE A 268 -9.58 18.28 0.77
CA ILE A 268 -9.65 16.98 1.45
C ILE A 268 -9.72 17.19 2.97
N TYR A 269 -8.91 18.12 3.49
CA TYR A 269 -8.97 18.51 4.90
C TYR A 269 -10.38 18.99 5.29
N GLU A 270 -10.99 19.85 4.48
CA GLU A 270 -12.33 20.35 4.70
C GLU A 270 -13.37 19.22 4.64
N ALA A 271 -13.30 18.36 3.62
CA ALA A 271 -14.22 17.22 3.48
C ALA A 271 -14.17 16.25 4.67
N VAL A 272 -12.99 16.03 5.25
CA VAL A 272 -12.81 15.15 6.42
C VAL A 272 -13.24 15.84 7.71
N THR A 273 -12.92 17.12 7.89
CA THR A 273 -13.14 17.84 9.16
C THR A 273 -14.54 18.43 9.30
N HIS A 274 -15.23 18.70 8.19
CA HIS A 274 -16.57 19.27 8.17
C HIS A 274 -17.55 18.21 7.66
N ALA A 275 -18.09 17.41 8.59
CA ALA A 275 -19.07 16.39 8.26
C ALA A 275 -20.31 17.01 7.59
N PRO A 276 -20.88 16.37 6.54
CA PRO A 276 -22.21 16.71 6.06
C PRO A 276 -23.22 16.60 7.21
N ALA A 277 -24.16 17.55 7.31
CA ALA A 277 -25.17 17.57 8.38
C ALA A 277 -25.91 16.22 8.52
N ASP A 278 -26.12 15.52 7.41
CA ASP A 278 -26.81 14.23 7.35
C ASP A 278 -25.93 13.05 7.86
N ALA A 279 -24.60 13.15 7.74
CA ALA A 279 -23.68 12.13 8.21
C ALA A 279 -23.58 12.10 9.75
N LEU A 280 -23.75 13.26 10.40
CA LEU A 280 -23.77 13.37 11.87
C LEU A 280 -25.01 12.69 12.49
N VAL A 281 -26.13 12.66 11.77
CA VAL A 281 -27.37 11.99 12.20
C VAL A 281 -27.23 10.47 12.15
N ALA A 282 -26.55 9.93 11.14
CA ALA A 282 -26.28 8.49 11.02
C ALA A 282 -25.35 7.98 12.13
N VAL A 283 -24.27 8.72 12.43
CA VAL A 283 -23.31 8.36 13.50
C VAL A 283 -23.96 8.42 14.89
N ALA A 284 -24.87 9.37 15.13
CA ALA A 284 -25.66 9.43 16.38
C ALA A 284 -26.63 8.23 16.52
N SER A 285 -27.21 7.77 15.41
CA SER A 285 -28.17 6.66 15.39
C SER A 285 -27.47 5.30 15.61
N GLU A 286 -26.28 5.10 15.06
CA GLU A 286 -25.48 3.88 15.29
C GLU A 286 -24.99 3.77 16.74
N ARG A 287 -24.60 4.88 17.37
CA ARG A 287 -24.23 4.89 18.80
C ARG A 287 -25.37 4.50 19.72
N HIS A 288 -26.62 4.85 19.37
CA HIS A 288 -27.80 4.41 20.13
C HIS A 288 -28.08 2.90 19.97
N LEU A 289 -27.90 2.35 18.77
CA LEU A 289 -28.08 0.91 18.51
C LEU A 289 -27.03 0.03 19.21
N VAL A 290 -25.77 0.48 19.25
CA VAL A 290 -24.69 -0.22 19.97
C VAL A 290 -24.89 -0.13 21.50
N SER A 291 -25.34 1.01 22.02
CA SER A 291 -25.70 1.17 23.44
C SER A 291 -26.88 0.29 23.85
N SER A 292 -27.87 0.07 22.97
CA SER A 292 -29.01 -0.83 23.27
C SER A 292 -28.66 -2.32 23.21
N LYS A 293 -27.69 -2.73 22.37
CA LYS A 293 -27.21 -4.13 22.32
C LYS A 293 -26.35 -4.49 23.53
N GLY A 294 -25.51 -3.57 24.04
CA GLY A 294 -24.73 -3.78 25.25
C GLY A 294 -25.57 -3.93 26.53
N ALA A 295 -26.78 -3.36 26.56
CA ALA A 295 -27.71 -3.49 27.69
C ALA A 295 -28.50 -4.82 27.68
N LEU A 296 -28.66 -5.47 26.52
CA LEU A 296 -29.40 -6.73 26.40
C LEU A 296 -28.55 -7.97 26.73
N ASP A 297 -27.23 -7.92 26.52
CA ASP A 297 -26.32 -9.04 26.83
C ASP A 297 -25.91 -9.13 28.31
N ALA A 298 -26.14 -8.09 29.12
CA ALA A 298 -25.85 -8.10 30.55
C ALA A 298 -26.93 -8.80 31.41
N GLY A 299 -28.05 -9.22 30.81
CA GLY A 299 -29.21 -9.78 31.53
C GLY A 299 -29.36 -11.31 31.50
N ALA A 300 -28.49 -12.03 30.79
CA ALA A 300 -28.69 -13.47 30.51
C ALA A 300 -27.52 -14.35 30.96
N VAL A 301 -27.08 -14.21 32.21
CA VAL A 301 -26.28 -15.26 32.88
C VAL A 301 -26.81 -15.39 34.30
N LEU A 302 -27.65 -16.39 34.55
CA LEU A 302 -27.81 -17.14 35.80
C LEU A 302 -29.05 -18.04 35.70
N ARG A 303 -28.82 -19.34 35.45
CA ARG A 303 -29.53 -20.49 36.07
C ARG A 303 -29.04 -21.79 35.43
N GLU A 304 -28.18 -22.49 36.16
CA GLU A 304 -28.00 -23.94 35.99
C GLU A 304 -29.19 -24.70 36.57
N PRO A 305 -29.43 -25.95 36.15
CA PRO A 305 -30.08 -26.93 37.00
C PRO A 305 -29.15 -28.12 37.29
N HIS A 306 -28.95 -28.38 38.58
CA HIS A 306 -28.67 -29.71 39.10
C HIS A 306 -29.99 -30.49 39.18
N GLY A 307 -29.96 -31.77 38.78
CA GLY A 307 -31.02 -32.76 39.03
C GLY A 307 -31.56 -33.41 37.78
#